data_AF-A0A2V8JTZ6-F1
#
_entry.id   AF-A0A2V8JTZ6-F1
#
_cell.length_a   1.000
_cell.length_b   1.000
_cell.length_c   1.000
_cell.angle_alpha   90.00
_cell.angle_beta   90.00
_cell.angle_gamma   90.00
#
_symmetry.space_group_name_H-M   'P 1'
#
loop_
_entity.id
_entity.type
_entity.pdbx_description
1 polymer ?
#
loop_
_entity_poly.entity_id
_entity_poly.type
_entity_poly.pdbx_seq_one_letter_code
_entity_poly.pdbx_strand_id
1 'polypeptide(L)'
;MIRTTIINSSHVLFPSEFIPGAKEVSIVSNVRIAVDGKPISVPRSVFLDLFDPHEALLQFDKGRFVLRIDSGDASNAGFVLVYFDAKGVSQRMIYSALTPEKPSEDTRYFFTVLEDK
;
A
#
# COMPACT_ATOMS: atom_id res chain seq x y z
N MET A 1 6.71 -20.32 0.43
CA MET A 1 7.82 -19.44 -0.03
C MET A 1 7.19 -18.31 -0.83
N ILE A 2 7.12 -17.09 -0.29
CA ILE A 2 6.45 -15.97 -0.94
C ILE A 2 7.43 -15.33 -1.92
N ARG A 3 7.01 -15.18 -3.18
CA ARG A 3 7.82 -14.59 -4.25
C ARG A 3 7.08 -13.40 -4.85
N THR A 4 7.62 -12.22 -4.59
CA THR A 4 7.47 -10.97 -5.35
C THR A 4 6.21 -10.11 -5.07
N THR A 5 6.45 -8.87 -4.63
CA THR A 5 5.53 -7.73 -4.77
C THR A 5 5.98 -6.94 -5.99
N ILE A 6 5.09 -6.68 -6.95
CA ILE A 6 5.38 -5.85 -8.14
C ILE A 6 4.59 -4.56 -8.00
N ILE A 7 5.29 -3.42 -7.96
CA ILE A 7 4.71 -2.08 -8.02
C ILE A 7 4.87 -1.60 -9.46
N ASN A 8 3.77 -1.42 -10.18
CA ASN A 8 3.79 -0.81 -11.50
C ASN A 8 3.61 0.72 -11.35
N SER A 9 4.53 1.48 -11.93
CA SER A 9 4.48 2.94 -12.03
C SER A 9 3.99 3.31 -13.44
N SER A 10 2.87 4.05 -13.51
CA SER A 10 2.49 4.86 -14.68
C SER A 10 1.12 5.48 -14.40
N HIS A 11 0.99 6.81 -14.33
CA HIS A 11 -0.21 7.53 -14.80
C HIS A 11 -0.06 9.07 -14.78
N VAL A 12 -0.67 9.68 -15.80
CA VAL A 12 -0.63 11.11 -16.18
C VAL A 12 -1.68 11.91 -15.39
N LEU A 13 -1.43 12.21 -14.12
CA LEU A 13 -2.33 13.05 -13.29
C LEU A 13 -1.79 14.48 -13.06
N PHE A 14 -0.68 14.83 -13.68
CA PHE A 14 0.03 16.10 -13.47
C PHE A 14 -0.24 17.11 -14.61
N PRO A 15 -0.12 18.42 -14.34
CA PRO A 15 -0.32 19.48 -15.34
C PRO A 15 0.49 19.21 -16.62
N SER A 16 -0.13 19.47 -17.77
CA SER A 16 0.52 19.33 -19.09
C SER A 16 1.57 20.42 -19.36
N GLU A 17 1.63 21.43 -18.51
CA GLU A 17 2.60 22.52 -18.56
C GLU A 17 3.73 22.27 -17.56
N PHE A 18 4.96 22.45 -18.01
CA PHE A 18 6.15 22.35 -17.17
C PHE A 18 6.12 23.45 -16.09
N ILE A 19 6.03 23.05 -14.83
CA ILE A 19 6.18 23.96 -13.69
C ILE A 19 7.66 23.93 -13.25
N PRO A 20 8.42 25.03 -13.41
CA PRO A 20 9.81 25.08 -12.98
C PRO A 20 9.94 24.74 -11.49
N GLY A 21 10.78 23.74 -11.18
CA GLY A 21 10.99 23.27 -9.81
C GLY A 21 10.00 22.21 -9.32
N ALA A 22 9.02 21.80 -10.12
CA ALA A 22 8.17 20.65 -9.78
C ALA A 22 8.96 19.34 -9.91
N LYS A 23 8.80 18.46 -8.90
CA LYS A 23 9.36 17.11 -8.90
C LYS A 23 8.29 16.15 -9.42
N GLU A 24 8.66 15.31 -10.38
CA GLU A 24 7.83 14.17 -10.78
C GLU A 24 7.71 13.18 -9.62
N VAL A 25 6.50 12.73 -9.33
CA VAL A 25 6.24 11.70 -8.30
C VAL A 25 5.52 10.52 -8.92
N SER A 26 5.92 9.32 -8.53
CA SER A 26 5.25 8.10 -8.95
C SER A 26 3.97 7.87 -8.15
N ILE A 27 2.96 7.31 -8.80
CA ILE A 27 1.75 6.81 -8.14
C ILE A 27 1.63 5.31 -8.32
N VAL A 28 1.11 4.61 -7.32
CA VAL A 28 0.89 3.16 -7.43
C VAL A 28 -0.36 2.90 -8.27
N SER A 29 -0.18 2.29 -9.44
CA SER A 29 -1.33 1.95 -10.30
C SER A 29 -2.03 0.66 -9.83
N ASN A 30 -1.29 -0.25 -9.21
CA ASN A 30 -1.79 -1.55 -8.75
C ASN A 30 -0.84 -2.20 -7.72
N VAL A 31 -1.41 -2.97 -6.78
CA VAL A 31 -0.67 -3.87 -5.88
C VAL A 31 -1.23 -5.28 -6.00
N ARG A 32 -0.34 -6.24 -6.26
CA ARG A 32 -0.67 -7.67 -6.31
C ARG A 32 -0.01 -8.38 -5.14
N ILE A 33 -0.81 -9.08 -4.33
CA ILE A 33 -0.35 -9.91 -3.22
C ILE A 33 -0.75 -11.35 -3.49
N ALA A 34 0.17 -12.28 -3.26
CA ALA A 34 -0.09 -13.71 -3.32
C ALA A 34 0.48 -14.41 -2.08
N VAL A 35 -0.33 -15.31 -1.51
CA VAL A 35 0.06 -16.17 -0.38
C VAL A 35 0.11 -17.60 -0.91
N ASP A 36 1.27 -18.24 -0.77
CA ASP A 36 1.55 -19.57 -1.34
C ASP A 36 1.16 -19.70 -2.83
N GLY A 37 1.50 -18.68 -3.61
CA GLY A 37 1.23 -18.61 -5.05
C GLY A 37 -0.22 -18.32 -5.42
N LYS A 38 -1.14 -18.22 -4.44
CA LYS A 38 -2.54 -17.87 -4.67
C LYS A 38 -2.73 -16.36 -4.51
N PRO A 39 -3.18 -15.64 -5.55
CA PRO A 39 -3.53 -14.22 -5.42
C PRO A 39 -4.62 -14.03 -4.37
N ILE A 40 -4.50 -12.99 -3.55
CA ILE A 40 -5.55 -12.58 -2.61
C ILE A 40 -6.21 -11.28 -3.07
N SER A 41 -7.40 -11.00 -2.54
CA SER A 41 -8.08 -9.73 -2.82
C SER A 41 -7.36 -8.58 -2.12
N VAL A 42 -7.03 -7.54 -2.90
CA VAL A 42 -6.41 -6.28 -2.43
C VAL A 42 -7.36 -5.14 -2.76
N PRO A 43 -8.03 -4.52 -1.77
CA PRO A 43 -8.91 -3.39 -1.99
C PRO A 43 -8.16 -2.22 -2.63
N ARG A 44 -8.78 -1.52 -3.59
CA ARG A 44 -8.13 -0.39 -4.29
C ARG A 44 -7.66 0.71 -3.34
N SER A 45 -8.39 0.96 -2.26
CA SER A 45 -8.00 1.95 -1.23
C SER A 45 -6.76 1.53 -0.43
N VAL A 46 -6.18 0.35 -0.67
CA VAL A 46 -4.89 -0.01 -0.09
C VAL A 46 -3.75 0.81 -0.68
N PHE A 47 -3.85 1.22 -1.95
CA PHE A 47 -2.73 1.80 -2.69
C PHE A 47 -3.06 3.05 -3.52
N LEU A 48 -4.33 3.46 -3.58
CA LEU A 48 -4.76 4.56 -4.46
C LEU A 48 -4.13 5.92 -4.11
N ASP A 49 -3.78 6.09 -2.85
CA ASP A 49 -3.22 7.28 -2.22
C ASP A 49 -1.75 7.09 -1.81
N LEU A 50 -1.09 6.03 -2.30
CA LEU A 50 0.35 5.84 -2.17
C LEU A 50 1.07 6.67 -3.25
N PHE A 51 1.69 7.76 -2.80
CA PHE A 51 2.50 8.66 -3.61
C PHE A 51 3.99 8.49 -3.29
N ASP A 52 4.82 8.51 -4.32
CA ASP A 52 6.29 8.37 -4.25
C ASP A 52 6.77 7.19 -3.36
N PRO A 53 6.27 5.96 -3.57
CA PRO A 53 6.74 4.79 -2.83
C PRO A 53 8.17 4.45 -3.24
N HIS A 54 9.07 4.25 -2.29
CA HIS A 54 10.49 4.01 -2.56
C HIS A 54 11.05 2.76 -1.87
N GLU A 55 10.40 2.26 -0.83
CA GLU A 55 10.80 1.01 -0.16
C GLU A 55 9.58 0.17 0.24
N ALA A 56 9.72 -1.15 0.16
CA ALA A 56 8.71 -2.10 0.58
C ALA A 56 9.33 -3.27 1.35
N LEU A 57 8.87 -3.50 2.57
CA LEU A 57 9.38 -4.53 3.48
C LEU A 57 8.25 -5.46 3.92
N LEU A 58 8.45 -6.77 3.73
CA LEU A 58 7.50 -7.79 4.16
C LEU A 58 7.97 -8.42 5.47
N GLN A 59 7.09 -8.43 6.46
CA GLN A 59 7.31 -9.00 7.78
C GLN A 59 6.17 -9.94 8.16
N PHE A 60 6.40 -10.80 9.14
CA PHE A 60 5.36 -11.60 9.78
C PHE A 60 5.26 -11.19 11.24
N ASP A 61 4.12 -10.64 11.64
CA ASP A 61 3.86 -10.15 13.00
C ASP A 61 2.53 -10.70 13.51
N LYS A 62 2.55 -11.25 14.73
CA LYS A 62 1.35 -11.74 15.44
C LYS A 62 0.42 -12.61 14.59
N GLY A 63 0.98 -13.51 13.79
CA GLY A 63 0.23 -14.45 12.97
C GLY A 63 -0.32 -13.88 11.65
N ARG A 64 0.04 -12.65 11.29
CA ARG A 64 -0.34 -12.00 10.02
C ARG A 64 0.89 -11.54 9.26
N PHE A 65 0.79 -11.48 7.94
CA PHE A 65 1.79 -10.80 7.14
C PHE A 65 1.56 -9.29 7.22
N VAL A 66 2.64 -8.53 7.28
CA VAL A 66 2.63 -7.07 7.30
C VAL A 66 3.55 -6.58 6.20
N LEU A 67 2.97 -5.92 5.20
CA LEU A 67 3.73 -5.19 4.19
C LEU A 67 3.85 -3.74 4.65
N ARG A 68 5.07 -3.30 4.95
CA ARG A 68 5.41 -1.89 5.15
C ARG A 68 5.80 -1.29 3.81
N ILE A 69 5.25 -0.14 3.46
CA ILE A 69 5.62 0.64 2.28
C ILE A 69 5.98 2.04 2.77
N ASP A 70 7.23 2.45 2.56
CA ASP A 70 7.68 3.81 2.84
C ASP A 70 7.39 4.69 1.61
N SER A 71 6.80 5.87 1.85
CA SER A 71 6.20 6.72 0.82
C SER A 71 6.33 8.20 1.14
N GLY A 72 6.13 9.04 0.11
CA GLY A 72 6.19 10.49 0.21
C GLY A 72 7.60 11.05 0.14
N ASP A 73 7.68 12.36 -0.09
CA ASP A 73 8.90 13.14 -0.02
C ASP A 73 8.91 14.01 1.25
N ALA A 74 10.10 14.38 1.75
CA ALA A 74 10.34 15.35 2.83
C ALA A 74 9.14 15.63 3.77
N SER A 75 8.26 16.58 3.43
CA SER A 75 7.12 17.01 4.25
C SER A 75 5.92 16.05 4.29
N ASN A 76 5.77 15.18 3.30
CA ASN A 76 4.74 14.13 3.22
C ASN A 76 5.33 12.74 3.50
N ALA A 77 6.56 12.66 4.01
CA ALA A 77 7.20 11.40 4.35
C ALA A 77 6.35 10.63 5.38
N GLY A 78 6.20 9.34 5.15
CA GLY A 78 5.41 8.47 5.99
C GLY A 78 5.55 7.02 5.57
N PHE A 79 4.78 6.16 6.21
CA PHE A 79 4.74 4.75 5.86
C PHE A 79 3.35 4.17 6.02
N VAL A 80 3.07 3.15 5.22
CA VAL A 80 1.82 2.41 5.27
C VAL A 80 2.10 0.98 5.70
N LEU A 81 1.31 0.47 6.64
CA LEU A 81 1.30 -0.93 7.04
C LEU A 81 0.04 -1.59 6.48
N VAL A 82 0.22 -2.65 5.70
CA VAL A 82 -0.87 -3.45 5.12
C VAL A 82 -0.82 -4.84 5.75
N TYR A 83 -1.83 -5.17 6.55
CA TYR A 83 -1.94 -6.48 7.20
C TYR A 83 -2.81 -7.41 6.35
N PHE A 84 -2.30 -8.60 6.09
CA PHE A 84 -3.00 -9.58 5.25
C PHE A 84 -2.68 -11.03 5.65
N ASP A 85 -3.54 -11.92 5.19
CA ASP A 85 -3.36 -13.37 5.26
C ASP A 85 -3.86 -14.03 3.97
N ALA A 86 -3.99 -15.35 3.96
CA ALA A 86 -4.48 -16.10 2.80
C ALA A 86 -5.92 -15.76 2.39
N LYS A 87 -6.71 -15.10 3.24
CA LYS A 87 -8.09 -14.67 2.96
C LYS A 87 -8.14 -13.31 2.29
N GLY A 88 -7.18 -12.42 2.57
CA GLY A 88 -7.16 -11.07 2.02
C GLY A 88 -6.45 -10.05 2.90
N VAL A 89 -6.49 -8.79 2.46
CA VAL A 89 -6.07 -7.64 3.28
C VAL A 89 -7.12 -7.36 4.34
N SER A 90 -6.73 -7.37 5.61
CA SER A 90 -7.63 -7.13 6.75
C SER A 90 -7.55 -5.70 7.28
N GLN A 91 -6.41 -5.04 7.12
CA GLN A 91 -6.17 -3.73 7.71
C GLN A 91 -5.12 -2.95 6.93
N ARG A 92 -5.29 -1.64 6.85
CA ARG A 92 -4.30 -0.68 6.37
C ARG A 92 -4.15 0.43 7.41
N MET A 93 -2.92 0.75 7.77
CA MET A 93 -2.60 1.85 8.68
C MET A 93 -1.63 2.81 8.00
N ILE A 94 -1.89 4.11 8.07
CA ILE A 94 -1.01 5.15 7.53
C ILE A 94 -0.36 5.88 8.70
N TYR A 95 0.93 6.15 8.59
CA TYR A 95 1.72 6.88 9.57
C TYR A 95 2.41 8.06 8.92
N SER A 96 2.35 9.22 9.56
CA SER A 96 3.20 10.37 9.24
C SER A 96 4.58 10.19 9.87
N ALA A 97 5.64 10.55 9.17
CA ALA A 97 6.98 10.63 9.74
C ALA A 97 7.07 11.67 10.88
N LEU A 98 6.17 12.67 10.91
CA LEU A 98 6.14 13.69 11.95
C LEU A 98 5.59 13.17 13.28
N THR A 99 4.68 12.20 13.25
CA THR A 99 4.02 11.61 14.43
C THR A 99 3.92 10.09 14.29
N PRO A 100 5.04 9.35 14.27
CA PRO A 100 5.06 7.94 13.90
C PRO A 100 4.52 7.01 15.00
N GLU A 101 4.27 7.51 16.20
CA GLU A 101 3.80 6.70 17.34
C GLU A 101 2.35 6.23 17.18
N LYS A 102 1.55 6.92 16.37
CA LYS A 102 0.15 6.59 16.14
C LYS A 102 -0.18 6.72 14.66
N PRO A 103 -1.06 5.84 14.14
CA PRO A 103 -1.53 6.00 12.77
C PRO A 103 -2.33 7.31 12.64
N SER A 104 -2.14 8.02 11.53
CA SER A 104 -3.04 9.08 11.10
C SER A 104 -4.35 8.50 10.54
N GLU A 105 -4.29 7.29 9.99
CA GLU A 105 -5.46 6.55 9.49
C GLU A 105 -5.34 5.06 9.82
N ASP A 106 -6.45 4.45 10.23
CA ASP A 106 -6.60 3.00 10.43
C ASP A 106 -7.87 2.53 9.73
N THR A 107 -7.71 1.84 8.60
CA THR A 107 -8.79 1.29 7.78
C THR A 107 -8.88 -0.22 7.96
N ARG A 108 -10.07 -0.73 8.28
CA ARG A 108 -10.35 -2.16 8.39
C ARG A 108 -11.24 -2.62 7.25
N TYR A 109 -10.87 -3.76 6.66
CA TYR A 109 -11.58 -4.34 5.53
C TYR A 109 -12.35 -5.57 5.98
N PHE A 110 -13.59 -5.67 5.50
CA PHE A 110 -14.46 -6.80 5.75
C PHE A 110 -14.90 -7.33 4.39
N PHE A 111 -14.54 -8.57 4.10
CA PHE A 111 -15.00 -9.25 2.90
C PHE A 111 -16.22 -10.09 3.26
N THR A 112 -17.35 -9.80 2.61
CA THR A 112 -18.49 -10.70 2.60
C THR A 112 -18.21 -11.77 1.56
N VAL A 113 -17.96 -13.00 2.01
CA VAL A 113 -17.95 -14.15 1.10
C VAL A 113 -19.41 -14.45 0.81
N LEU A 114 -19.83 -14.34 -0.45
CA LEU A 114 -21.10 -14.92 -0.87
C LEU A 114 -20.94 -16.43 -0.77
N GLU A 115 -21.62 -17.06 0.20
CA GLU A 115 -21.75 -18.51 0.20
C GLU A 115 -22.61 -18.90 -1.01
N ASP A 116 -22.04 -19.70 -1.92
CA ASP A 116 -22.83 -20.35 -2.96
C ASP A 116 -23.83 -21.29 -2.24
N LYS A 117 -25.12 -21.02 -2.41
CA LYS A 117 -26.22 -21.90 -1.98
C LYS A 117 -26.34 -23.11 -2.89
#